data_AF-A0A9P4XDM0-F1
#
_entry.id   AF-A0A9P4XDM0-F1
#
_cell.length_a   1.000
_cell.length_b   1.000
_cell.length_c   1.000
_cell.angle_alpha   90.00
_cell.angle_beta   90.00
_cell.angle_gamma   90.00
#
_symmetry.space_group_name_H-M   'P 1'
#
loop_
_entity.id
_entity.type
_entity.pdbx_description
1 polymer ?
#
loop_
_entity_poly.entity_id
_entity_poly.type
_entity_poly.pdbx_seq_one_letter_code
_entity_poly.pdbx_strand_id
1 'polypeptide(L)'
;MYRNTLAVLASAQLAAAGLYPNMTPDNHTCILTDPVLSCSEGAVADKVDSCCTETFGGLVLQTQFWDTNTGLEGIGQLLPPYTWTIHGLWPDFCNGSYTQYCDLSRQYDPSPAPNTTNGKPDGTPVPKYTGESIEAWFEPYGKMDLLAYMKKYWINQYAPNWELWAHEFSKHATCFSTFDKECYGPKANEHDDLFQFFETVIAYYKVLPTWGWLSAANIRPSNTTSYSLSDVQDALTLGYGAVPFIGCGGPKYNQTEAGKGSLDNGGTQLNEVWYYYHVYGSPQRNQGLRVPADIAGGSVSSCAKTPGAIWYYERAAGSETD
;
A
#
# COMPACT_ATOMS: atom_id res chain seq x y z
N MET A 1 9.43 -11.10 -66.08
CA MET A 1 8.45 -11.38 -65.01
C MET A 1 9.14 -11.09 -63.67
N TYR A 2 9.02 -9.87 -63.16
CA TYR A 2 9.51 -9.53 -61.82
C TYR A 2 8.30 -9.47 -60.90
N ARG A 3 8.18 -10.46 -60.00
CA ARG A 3 7.18 -10.44 -58.93
C ARG A 3 7.74 -9.60 -57.78
N ASN A 4 7.25 -8.37 -57.65
CA ASN A 4 7.41 -7.59 -56.44
C ASN A 4 6.46 -8.15 -55.37
N THR A 5 7.02 -8.85 -54.39
CA THR A 5 6.35 -9.14 -53.12
C THR A 5 6.39 -7.88 -52.27
N LEU A 6 5.27 -7.17 -52.19
CA LEU A 6 5.03 -6.16 -51.16
C LEU A 6 4.88 -6.90 -49.82
N ALA A 7 5.90 -6.82 -48.97
CA ALA A 7 5.79 -7.19 -47.58
C ALA A 7 5.01 -6.09 -46.86
N VAL A 8 3.75 -6.39 -46.50
CA VAL A 8 2.97 -5.55 -45.59
C VAL A 8 3.54 -5.76 -44.19
N LEU A 9 4.34 -4.81 -43.71
CA LEU A 9 4.66 -4.70 -42.29
C LEU A 9 3.36 -4.32 -41.56
N ALA A 10 2.68 -5.32 -41.01
CA ALA A 10 1.67 -5.09 -40.00
C ALA A 10 2.40 -4.61 -38.75
N SER A 11 2.49 -3.30 -38.56
CA SER A 11 2.79 -2.72 -37.26
C SER A 11 1.61 -3.05 -36.35
N ALA A 12 1.74 -4.15 -35.60
CA ALA A 12 0.92 -4.37 -34.44
C ALA A 12 1.22 -3.22 -33.48
N GLN A 13 0.36 -2.20 -33.47
CA GLN A 13 0.23 -1.36 -32.29
C GLN A 13 -0.26 -2.29 -31.19
N LEU A 14 0.68 -2.85 -30.43
CA LEU A 14 0.40 -3.27 -29.07
C LEU A 14 -0.26 -2.05 -28.42
N ALA A 15 -1.54 -2.16 -28.11
CA ALA A 15 -2.21 -1.13 -27.33
C ALA A 15 -1.40 -1.02 -26.03
N ALA A 16 -0.66 0.07 -25.88
CA ALA A 16 -0.03 0.44 -24.61
C ALA A 16 -1.16 0.53 -23.59
N ALA A 17 -1.09 -0.30 -22.56
CA ALA A 17 -2.09 -0.39 -21.50
C ALA A 17 -1.81 0.58 -20.36
N GLY A 18 -0.81 1.47 -20.52
CA GLY A 18 -0.53 2.55 -19.59
C GLY A 18 -1.76 3.41 -19.29
N LEU A 19 -1.76 4.00 -18.09
CA LEU A 19 -2.85 4.82 -17.57
C LEU A 19 -3.17 6.02 -18.47
N TYR A 20 -2.16 6.50 -19.22
CA TYR A 20 -2.32 7.62 -20.15
C TYR A 20 -2.11 7.19 -21.61
N PRO A 21 -2.93 7.72 -22.54
CA PRO A 21 -2.77 7.41 -23.96
C PRO A 21 -1.46 7.99 -24.49
N ASN A 22 -0.81 7.26 -25.41
CA ASN A 22 0.42 7.67 -26.11
C ASN A 22 1.66 7.84 -25.23
N MET A 23 1.73 7.17 -24.06
CA MET A 23 2.99 7.06 -23.33
C MET A 23 4.06 6.40 -24.22
N THR A 24 5.26 6.97 -24.23
CA THR A 24 6.38 6.38 -24.97
C THR A 24 6.93 5.19 -24.18
N PRO A 25 7.24 4.06 -24.84
CA PRO A 25 7.90 2.93 -24.18
C PRO A 25 9.42 3.08 -24.18
N ASP A 26 9.97 4.28 -24.40
CA ASP A 26 11.40 4.55 -24.32
C ASP A 26 11.86 4.70 -22.87
N ASN A 27 13.16 4.54 -22.60
CA ASN A 27 13.68 4.73 -21.23
C ASN A 27 13.52 6.19 -20.77
N HIS A 28 12.88 6.38 -19.62
CA HIS A 28 12.70 7.68 -18.99
C HIS A 28 13.87 7.98 -18.03
N THR A 29 14.63 9.03 -18.32
CA THR A 29 15.80 9.41 -17.49
C THR A 29 15.41 10.47 -16.45
N CYS A 30 14.61 10.08 -15.46
CA CYS A 30 13.98 11.00 -14.49
C CYS A 30 14.95 11.79 -13.60
N ILE A 31 16.23 11.44 -13.57
CA ILE A 31 17.25 12.21 -12.84
C ILE A 31 17.61 13.54 -13.54
N LEU A 32 17.24 13.71 -14.82
CA LEU A 32 17.53 14.92 -15.60
C LEU A 32 16.48 16.02 -15.42
N THR A 33 15.36 15.72 -14.76
CA THR A 33 14.27 16.67 -14.51
C THR A 33 14.19 16.97 -13.02
N ASP A 34 13.90 18.24 -12.69
CA ASP A 34 13.61 18.61 -11.32
C ASP A 34 12.33 17.91 -10.86
N PRO A 35 12.33 17.24 -9.70
CA PRO A 35 11.18 16.47 -9.27
C PRO A 35 10.03 17.40 -8.85
N VAL A 36 8.85 17.16 -9.42
CA VAL A 36 7.63 17.92 -9.12
C VAL A 36 6.89 17.27 -7.97
N LEU A 37 6.42 18.08 -7.02
CA LEU A 37 5.63 17.58 -5.88
C LEU A 37 4.26 17.10 -6.37
N SER A 38 3.87 15.87 -6.04
CA SER A 38 2.54 15.34 -6.32
C SER A 38 1.46 16.18 -5.63
N CYS A 39 0.24 16.19 -6.18
CA CYS A 39 -0.86 17.04 -5.73
C CYS A 39 -0.61 18.56 -5.77
N SER A 40 0.43 19.00 -6.48
CA SER A 40 0.64 20.41 -6.82
C SER A 40 0.11 20.75 -8.21
N GLU A 41 -0.01 22.05 -8.52
CA GLU A 41 -0.41 22.54 -9.85
C GLU A 41 0.55 22.12 -11.00
N GLY A 42 1.76 21.71 -10.64
CA GLY A 42 2.77 21.21 -11.57
C GLY A 42 2.61 19.72 -11.90
N ALA A 43 2.03 18.92 -11.01
CA ALA A 43 1.88 17.47 -11.18
C ALA A 43 0.63 17.14 -12.01
N VAL A 44 0.64 17.54 -13.28
CA VAL A 44 -0.45 17.32 -14.24
C VAL A 44 0.09 16.54 -15.42
N ALA A 45 -0.54 15.42 -15.78
CA ALA A 45 -0.06 14.47 -16.79
C ALA A 45 0.32 15.13 -18.14
N ASP A 46 -0.42 16.14 -18.58
CA ASP A 46 -0.14 16.85 -19.84
C ASP A 46 1.05 17.84 -19.77
N LYS A 47 1.60 18.08 -18.57
CA LYS A 47 2.69 19.05 -18.33
C LYS A 47 4.01 18.39 -17.94
N VAL A 48 3.97 17.15 -17.48
CA VAL A 48 5.13 16.43 -16.96
C VAL A 48 5.21 15.05 -17.57
N ASP A 49 6.39 14.47 -17.48
CA ASP A 49 6.57 13.05 -17.73
C ASP A 49 5.98 12.26 -16.55
N SER A 50 4.87 11.55 -16.78
CA SER A 50 4.16 10.77 -15.76
C SER A 50 4.96 9.55 -15.26
N CYS A 51 6.02 9.16 -15.96
CA CYS A 51 6.97 8.17 -15.44
C CYS A 51 7.93 8.77 -14.41
N CYS A 52 8.11 10.09 -14.42
CA CYS A 52 9.01 10.81 -13.54
C CYS A 52 8.30 11.63 -12.45
N THR A 53 6.99 11.80 -12.55
CA THR A 53 6.15 12.50 -11.58
C THR A 53 4.86 11.73 -11.41
N GLU A 54 4.47 11.41 -10.17
CA GLU A 54 3.18 10.78 -9.92
C GLU A 54 2.03 11.77 -10.19
N THR A 55 1.21 11.47 -11.20
CA THR A 55 0.12 12.34 -11.66
C THR A 55 -1.27 11.72 -11.52
N PHE A 56 -1.37 10.48 -11.06
CA PHE A 56 -2.65 9.80 -10.91
C PHE A 56 -3.11 9.82 -9.45
N GLY A 57 -2.44 9.12 -8.55
CA GLY A 57 -2.74 9.11 -7.11
C GLY A 57 -1.61 9.71 -6.28
N GLY A 58 -1.53 11.04 -6.29
CA GLY A 58 -0.45 11.79 -5.67
C GLY A 58 -0.49 11.90 -4.15
N LEU A 59 -1.54 11.43 -3.48
CA LEU A 59 -1.59 11.30 -2.02
C LEU A 59 -1.22 9.86 -1.68
N VAL A 60 0.03 9.65 -1.25
CA VAL A 60 0.59 8.32 -1.08
C VAL A 60 0.50 7.89 0.38
N LEU A 61 -0.05 6.72 0.65
CA LEU A 61 -0.22 6.19 2.01
C LEU A 61 0.69 4.98 2.21
N GLN A 62 1.59 5.01 3.19
CA GLN A 62 2.23 3.80 3.70
C GLN A 62 1.39 3.27 4.86
N THR A 63 0.84 2.06 4.72
CA THR A 63 -0.09 1.48 5.69
C THR A 63 0.53 0.29 6.42
N GLN A 64 0.21 0.15 7.70
CA GLN A 64 0.78 -0.89 8.57
C GLN A 64 -0.30 -1.60 9.38
N PHE A 65 -0.06 -2.88 9.67
CA PHE A 65 -0.88 -3.71 10.53
C PHE A 65 -0.25 -3.94 11.90
N TRP A 66 -1.13 -4.06 12.89
CA TRP A 66 -0.86 -4.78 14.13
C TRP A 66 -1.81 -5.97 14.24
N ASP A 67 -1.33 -7.10 13.75
CA ASP A 67 -1.99 -8.39 13.93
C ASP A 67 -1.55 -9.05 15.23
N THR A 68 -2.50 -9.71 15.89
CA THR A 68 -2.20 -10.53 17.08
C THR A 68 -1.95 -11.99 16.72
N ASN A 69 -2.37 -12.43 15.55
CA ASN A 69 -2.18 -13.78 15.02
C ASN A 69 -2.22 -13.74 13.49
N THR A 70 -1.67 -14.77 12.84
CA THR A 70 -1.72 -14.94 11.39
C THR A 70 -2.81 -15.91 10.96
N GLY A 71 -3.28 -16.79 11.86
CA GLY A 71 -4.18 -17.90 11.52
C GLY A 71 -3.51 -19.01 10.70
N LEU A 72 -2.21 -18.87 10.41
CA LEU A 72 -1.38 -19.81 9.66
C LEU A 72 -0.08 -20.14 10.43
N GLU A 73 -0.09 -19.98 11.75
CA GLU A 73 1.02 -20.35 12.63
C GLU A 73 1.40 -21.83 12.46
N GLY A 74 0.41 -22.70 12.20
CA GLY A 74 0.62 -24.13 11.98
C GLY A 74 1.48 -24.48 10.76
N ILE A 75 1.70 -23.53 9.84
CA ILE A 75 2.62 -23.67 8.70
C ILE A 75 3.83 -22.74 8.79
N GLY A 76 4.06 -22.12 9.95
CA GLY A 76 5.22 -21.27 10.22
C GLY A 76 5.12 -19.82 9.72
N GLN A 77 3.93 -19.37 9.31
CA GLN A 77 3.70 -17.94 9.03
C GLN A 77 3.53 -17.22 10.37
N LEU A 78 4.58 -16.53 10.81
CA LEU A 78 4.68 -15.89 12.13
C LEU A 78 4.93 -14.39 11.99
N LEU A 79 4.58 -13.64 13.03
CA LEU A 79 4.74 -12.20 13.09
C LEU A 79 6.10 -11.82 13.71
N PRO A 80 6.80 -10.80 13.18
CA PRO A 80 8.10 -10.38 13.69
C PRO A 80 7.95 -9.57 14.99
N PRO A 81 8.68 -9.87 16.08
CA PRO A 81 8.52 -9.19 17.35
C PRO A 81 8.93 -7.72 17.27
N TYR A 82 8.39 -6.90 18.18
CA TYR A 82 8.75 -5.48 18.36
C TYR A 82 8.62 -4.61 17.11
N THR A 83 7.74 -4.98 16.18
CA THR A 83 7.45 -4.17 14.99
C THR A 83 6.02 -4.39 14.51
N TRP A 84 5.47 -3.35 13.88
CA TRP A 84 4.27 -3.45 13.05
C TRP A 84 4.64 -4.06 11.69
N THR A 85 3.69 -4.69 11.00
CA THR A 85 3.91 -5.29 9.66
C THR A 85 3.38 -4.38 8.56
N ILE A 86 3.85 -4.60 7.34
CA ILE A 86 3.39 -3.87 6.15
C ILE A 86 1.96 -4.32 5.83
N HIS A 87 1.08 -3.36 5.58
CA HIS A 87 -0.17 -3.58 4.86
C HIS A 87 0.06 -3.26 3.38
N GLY A 88 0.47 -2.04 3.04
CA GLY A 88 0.74 -1.67 1.65
C GLY A 88 1.26 -0.25 1.43
N LEU A 89 1.20 0.17 0.16
CA LEU A 89 1.48 1.52 -0.31
C LEU A 89 0.40 1.93 -1.32
N TRP A 90 -0.41 2.95 -1.00
CA TRP A 90 -1.62 3.25 -1.77
C TRP A 90 -1.59 4.62 -2.44
N PRO A 91 -2.03 4.73 -3.70
CA PRO A 91 -2.16 6.00 -4.41
C PRO A 91 -3.59 6.56 -4.30
N ASP A 92 -3.84 7.41 -3.32
CA ASP A 92 -5.09 8.16 -3.25
C ASP A 92 -5.03 9.39 -4.17
N PHE A 93 -6.18 9.79 -4.70
CA PHE A 93 -6.32 11.08 -5.35
C PHE A 93 -6.10 12.21 -4.32
N CYS A 94 -5.71 13.38 -4.81
CA CYS A 94 -5.41 14.54 -3.96
C CYS A 94 -6.61 15.07 -3.17
N ASN A 95 -7.83 14.65 -3.53
CA ASN A 95 -9.06 14.95 -2.78
C ASN A 95 -9.41 13.88 -1.73
N GLY A 96 -8.54 12.89 -1.49
CA GLY A 96 -8.73 11.80 -0.54
C GLY A 96 -9.67 10.68 -0.99
N SER A 97 -10.24 10.77 -2.20
CA SER A 97 -10.88 9.61 -2.83
C SER A 97 -9.83 8.73 -3.49
N TYR A 98 -10.18 7.49 -3.84
CA TYR A 98 -9.25 6.57 -4.48
C TYR A 98 -9.94 5.75 -5.57
N THR A 99 -9.13 5.07 -6.37
CA THR A 99 -9.56 4.05 -7.33
C THR A 99 -8.75 2.78 -7.11
N GLN A 100 -9.02 1.73 -7.88
CA GLN A 100 -8.46 0.41 -7.65
C GLN A 100 -8.42 -0.42 -8.92
N TYR A 101 -7.43 -1.31 -9.05
CA TYR A 101 -7.29 -2.21 -10.20
C TYR A 101 -7.28 -1.47 -11.54
N CYS A 102 -6.42 -0.46 -11.66
CA CYS A 102 -6.44 0.45 -12.81
C CYS A 102 -5.87 -0.15 -14.09
N ASP A 103 -5.14 -1.27 -14.00
CA ASP A 103 -4.69 -2.07 -15.14
C ASP A 103 -4.97 -3.57 -14.92
N LEU A 104 -6.01 -4.07 -15.59
CA LEU A 104 -6.41 -5.48 -15.48
C LEU A 104 -5.49 -6.45 -16.22
N SER A 105 -4.58 -5.97 -17.09
CA SER A 105 -3.58 -6.83 -17.72
C SER A 105 -2.48 -7.28 -16.75
N ARG A 106 -2.36 -6.56 -15.63
CA ARG A 106 -1.43 -6.81 -14.51
C ARG A 106 -2.14 -7.24 -13.22
N GLN A 107 -3.30 -7.87 -13.36
CA GLN A 107 -4.11 -8.34 -12.23
C GLN A 107 -3.68 -9.77 -11.83
N TYR A 108 -3.25 -9.91 -10.58
CA TYR A 108 -2.76 -11.15 -9.96
C TYR A 108 -3.49 -11.51 -8.65
N ASP A 109 -4.45 -10.71 -8.22
CA ASP A 109 -5.19 -10.93 -6.97
C ASP A 109 -6.20 -12.11 -7.10
N PRO A 110 -6.04 -13.19 -6.30
CA PRO A 110 -6.94 -14.34 -6.34
C PRO A 110 -8.31 -14.07 -5.70
N SER A 111 -8.43 -13.04 -4.85
CA SER A 111 -9.64 -12.69 -4.13
C SER A 111 -9.94 -11.18 -4.14
N PRO A 112 -10.23 -10.59 -5.33
CA PRO A 112 -10.49 -9.16 -5.45
C PRO A 112 -11.64 -8.67 -4.56
N ALA A 113 -11.33 -7.70 -3.70
CA ALA A 113 -12.29 -7.09 -2.79
C ALA A 113 -12.03 -5.57 -2.60
N PRO A 114 -13.03 -4.71 -2.86
CA PRO A 114 -14.21 -4.96 -3.70
C PRO A 114 -13.81 -5.45 -5.11
N ASN A 115 -14.66 -6.22 -5.79
CA ASN A 115 -14.33 -6.87 -7.06
C ASN A 115 -14.66 -6.03 -8.31
N THR A 116 -14.62 -4.70 -8.21
CA THR A 116 -14.80 -3.78 -9.34
C THR A 116 -13.73 -2.69 -9.34
N THR A 117 -13.41 -2.11 -10.50
CA THR A 117 -12.32 -1.12 -10.66
C THR A 117 -12.58 0.24 -10.00
N ASN A 118 -13.81 0.51 -9.57
CA ASN A 118 -14.18 1.76 -8.89
C ASN A 118 -14.78 1.51 -7.49
N GLY A 119 -14.74 0.27 -7.01
CA GLY A 119 -15.33 -0.14 -5.73
C GLY A 119 -16.86 -0.08 -5.67
N LYS A 120 -17.54 0.24 -6.77
CA LYS A 120 -19.01 0.39 -6.86
C LYS A 120 -19.63 -0.72 -7.71
N PRO A 121 -20.94 -1.00 -7.55
CA PRO A 121 -21.63 -2.01 -8.35
C PRO A 121 -21.65 -1.74 -9.87
N ASP A 122 -21.40 -0.49 -10.30
CA ASP A 122 -21.35 -0.09 -11.71
C ASP A 122 -19.94 -0.16 -12.33
N GLY A 123 -18.92 -0.47 -11.53
CA GLY A 123 -17.54 -0.59 -12.00
C GLY A 123 -17.30 -1.83 -12.85
N THR A 124 -16.22 -1.80 -13.62
CA THR A 124 -15.77 -2.95 -14.40
C THR A 124 -15.41 -4.10 -13.45
N PRO A 125 -15.95 -5.31 -13.64
CA PRO A 125 -15.61 -6.46 -12.81
C PRO A 125 -14.12 -6.81 -12.90
N VAL A 126 -13.51 -7.06 -11.75
CA VAL A 126 -12.13 -7.52 -11.62
C VAL A 126 -12.15 -9.05 -11.61
N PRO A 127 -11.60 -9.73 -12.64
CA PRO A 127 -11.54 -11.18 -12.65
C PRO A 127 -10.64 -11.69 -11.52
N LYS A 128 -10.95 -12.87 -10.99
CA LYS A 128 -10.06 -13.55 -10.04
C LYS A 128 -8.86 -14.08 -10.79
N TYR A 129 -7.67 -13.87 -10.24
CA TYR A 129 -6.48 -14.53 -10.73
C TYR A 129 -6.49 -16.02 -10.35
N THR A 130 -6.17 -16.89 -11.31
CA THR A 130 -6.14 -18.35 -11.13
C THR A 130 -4.78 -18.96 -11.51
N GLY A 131 -3.75 -18.13 -11.68
CA GLY A 131 -2.41 -18.58 -12.01
C GLY A 131 -1.61 -19.05 -10.78
N GLU A 132 -0.32 -19.26 -10.98
CA GLU A 132 0.59 -19.66 -9.89
C GLU A 132 0.83 -18.51 -8.90
N SER A 133 1.29 -18.86 -7.69
CA SER A 133 1.72 -17.88 -6.70
C SER A 133 2.85 -17.01 -7.24
N ILE A 134 2.75 -15.70 -7.01
CA ILE A 134 3.77 -14.74 -7.41
C ILE A 134 5.12 -14.95 -6.69
N GLU A 135 5.17 -15.79 -5.65
CA GLU A 135 6.44 -16.21 -5.02
C GLU A 135 7.39 -16.90 -6.00
N ALA A 136 6.84 -17.68 -6.94
CA ALA A 136 7.61 -18.42 -7.92
C ALA A 136 8.42 -17.51 -8.85
N TRP A 137 8.04 -16.23 -8.94
CA TRP A 137 8.67 -15.27 -9.83
C TRP A 137 9.94 -14.67 -9.25
N PHE A 138 10.22 -14.76 -7.95
CA PHE A 138 11.38 -14.08 -7.36
C PHE A 138 12.71 -14.77 -7.68
N GLU A 139 12.75 -16.11 -7.67
CA GLU A 139 13.98 -16.89 -7.88
C GLU A 139 14.60 -16.68 -9.28
N PRO A 140 13.84 -16.77 -10.40
CA PRO A 140 14.39 -16.56 -11.74
C PRO A 140 15.04 -15.19 -11.94
N TYR A 141 14.63 -14.17 -11.17
CA TYR A 141 15.16 -12.81 -11.22
C TYR A 141 16.20 -12.52 -10.13
N GLY A 142 16.56 -13.52 -9.32
CA GLY A 142 17.55 -13.36 -8.25
C GLY A 142 17.09 -12.47 -7.09
N LYS A 143 15.78 -12.33 -6.87
CA LYS A 143 15.15 -11.46 -5.86
C LYS A 143 14.80 -12.21 -4.56
N MET A 144 15.55 -13.26 -4.22
CA MET A 144 15.21 -14.11 -3.07
C MET A 144 15.37 -13.42 -1.71
N ASP A 145 16.24 -12.41 -1.62
CA ASP A 145 16.40 -11.55 -0.45
C ASP A 145 15.19 -10.64 -0.22
N LEU A 146 14.64 -10.06 -1.30
CA LEU A 146 13.40 -9.30 -1.29
C LEU A 146 12.23 -10.18 -0.82
N LEU A 147 12.10 -11.39 -1.39
CA LEU A 147 11.08 -12.36 -0.97
C LEU A 147 11.22 -12.72 0.51
N ALA A 148 12.44 -12.98 0.98
CA ALA A 148 12.70 -13.30 2.39
C ALA A 148 12.32 -12.14 3.32
N TYR A 149 12.58 -10.89 2.91
CA TYR A 149 12.15 -9.71 3.67
C TYR A 149 10.62 -9.62 3.74
N MET A 150 9.93 -9.78 2.61
CA MET A 150 8.47 -9.73 2.54
C MET A 150 7.84 -10.83 3.40
N LYS A 151 8.36 -12.06 3.33
CA LYS A 151 7.94 -13.20 4.19
C LYS A 151 8.06 -12.93 5.68
N LYS A 152 8.93 -11.99 6.08
CA LYS A 152 9.14 -11.63 7.48
C LYS A 152 8.31 -10.43 7.93
N TYR A 153 8.10 -9.44 7.06
CA TYR A 153 7.55 -8.13 7.46
C TYR A 153 6.23 -7.76 6.78
N TRP A 154 5.80 -8.47 5.75
CA TRP A 154 4.56 -8.22 5.01
C TRP A 154 3.66 -9.45 5.09
N ILE A 155 3.05 -9.61 6.25
CA ILE A 155 2.35 -10.83 6.65
C ILE A 155 0.86 -10.69 6.40
N ASN A 156 0.25 -11.70 5.78
CA ASN A 156 -1.19 -11.77 5.58
C ASN A 156 -1.87 -12.48 6.75
N GLN A 157 -3.12 -12.13 7.02
CA GLN A 157 -3.93 -12.75 8.07
C GLN A 157 -4.95 -13.71 7.46
N TYR A 158 -5.01 -14.93 7.98
CA TYR A 158 -5.88 -16.04 7.56
C TYR A 158 -5.69 -16.55 6.12
N ALA A 159 -4.66 -16.08 5.41
CA ALA A 159 -4.32 -16.51 4.06
C ALA A 159 -2.80 -16.42 3.82
N PRO A 160 -2.26 -17.14 2.82
CA PRO A 160 -0.84 -17.07 2.48
C PRO A 160 -0.40 -15.64 2.14
N ASN A 161 0.82 -15.27 2.53
CA ASN A 161 1.34 -13.92 2.30
C ASN A 161 1.28 -13.45 0.84
N TRP A 162 1.51 -14.36 -0.11
CA TRP A 162 1.52 -14.02 -1.53
C TRP A 162 0.17 -13.48 -2.05
N GLU A 163 -0.95 -13.89 -1.44
CA GLU A 163 -2.27 -13.39 -1.81
C GLU A 163 -2.41 -11.90 -1.47
N LEU A 164 -1.90 -11.48 -0.31
CA LEU A 164 -1.83 -10.06 0.07
C LEU A 164 -0.91 -9.30 -0.88
N TRP A 165 0.29 -9.79 -1.17
CA TRP A 165 1.21 -9.09 -2.07
C TRP A 165 0.64 -8.93 -3.48
N ALA A 166 -0.06 -9.95 -3.97
CA ALA A 166 -0.75 -9.91 -5.25
C ALA A 166 -1.95 -8.94 -5.22
N HIS A 167 -2.71 -8.89 -4.12
CA HIS A 167 -3.74 -7.88 -3.87
C HIS A 167 -3.18 -6.47 -3.93
N GLU A 168 -2.15 -6.20 -3.14
CA GLU A 168 -1.54 -4.88 -3.01
C GLU A 168 -0.97 -4.38 -4.34
N PHE A 169 -0.30 -5.25 -5.09
CA PHE A 169 0.15 -4.90 -6.43
C PHE A 169 -1.03 -4.64 -7.38
N SER A 170 -1.94 -5.61 -7.52
CA SER A 170 -3.02 -5.53 -8.51
C SER A 170 -3.96 -4.36 -8.26
N LYS A 171 -4.28 -4.10 -7.00
CA LYS A 171 -5.27 -3.12 -6.59
C LYS A 171 -4.67 -1.71 -6.52
N HIS A 172 -3.46 -1.58 -6.01
CA HIS A 172 -2.86 -0.28 -5.68
C HIS A 172 -1.69 0.08 -6.60
N ALA A 173 -0.72 -0.82 -6.83
CA ALA A 173 0.44 -0.51 -7.68
C ALA A 173 0.03 -0.10 -9.10
N THR A 174 -0.95 -0.80 -9.67
CA THR A 174 -1.47 -0.51 -11.02
C THR A 174 -2.12 0.87 -11.15
N CYS A 175 -2.41 1.54 -10.03
CA CYS A 175 -3.00 2.88 -9.96
C CYS A 175 -1.97 3.98 -9.66
N PHE A 176 -0.68 3.68 -9.77
CA PHE A 176 0.36 4.70 -9.82
C PHE A 176 0.81 4.86 -11.27
N SER A 177 0.84 6.10 -11.76
CA SER A 177 1.37 6.41 -13.09
C SER A 177 2.82 5.98 -13.29
N THR A 178 3.64 6.05 -12.25
CA THR A 178 5.07 5.80 -12.35
C THR A 178 5.44 4.33 -12.34
N PHE A 179 4.48 3.42 -12.13
CA PHE A 179 4.66 1.98 -12.19
C PHE A 179 4.06 1.38 -13.48
N ASP A 180 3.65 2.19 -14.44
CA ASP A 180 3.24 1.70 -15.76
C ASP A 180 4.43 1.04 -16.48
N LYS A 181 4.15 -0.03 -17.24
CA LYS A 181 5.21 -0.82 -17.89
C LYS A 181 6.01 0.00 -18.89
N GLU A 182 5.36 0.96 -19.53
CA GLU A 182 5.95 1.91 -20.46
C GLU A 182 7.12 2.68 -19.83
N CYS A 183 7.08 2.92 -18.51
CA CYS A 183 8.12 3.67 -17.80
C CYS A 183 9.47 2.94 -17.66
N TYR A 184 9.48 1.61 -17.80
CA TYR A 184 10.69 0.79 -17.65
C TYR A 184 11.47 0.62 -18.96
N GLY A 185 10.88 1.05 -20.07
CA GLY A 185 11.47 1.04 -21.40
C GLY A 185 11.53 -0.34 -22.07
N PRO A 186 12.13 -0.44 -23.26
CA PRO A 186 11.97 -1.61 -24.13
C PRO A 186 12.85 -2.81 -23.74
N LYS A 187 13.68 -2.66 -22.71
CA LYS A 187 14.58 -3.70 -22.19
C LYS A 187 14.18 -4.19 -20.80
N ALA A 188 13.06 -3.69 -20.27
CA ALA A 188 12.52 -4.13 -19.01
C ALA A 188 12.18 -5.62 -19.04
N ASN A 189 12.37 -6.28 -17.91
CA ASN A 189 11.80 -7.60 -17.71
C ASN A 189 10.30 -7.50 -17.42
N GLU A 190 9.62 -8.65 -17.53
CA GLU A 190 8.16 -8.73 -17.41
C GLU A 190 7.61 -8.22 -16.07
N HIS A 191 8.38 -8.37 -14.98
CA HIS A 191 7.97 -8.08 -13.59
C HIS A 191 8.82 -6.99 -12.91
N ASP A 192 9.58 -6.20 -13.68
CA ASP A 192 10.40 -5.13 -13.09
C ASP A 192 9.54 -4.11 -12.31
N ASP A 193 8.32 -3.84 -12.77
CA ASP A 193 7.34 -2.98 -12.09
C ASP A 193 6.88 -3.54 -10.75
N LEU A 194 6.58 -4.84 -10.72
CA LEU A 194 6.19 -5.56 -9.51
C LEU A 194 7.30 -5.59 -8.48
N PHE A 195 8.53 -5.91 -8.86
CA PHE A 195 9.64 -5.92 -7.92
C PHE A 195 9.96 -4.51 -7.41
N GLN A 196 9.96 -3.50 -8.28
CA GLN A 196 10.22 -2.12 -7.88
C GLN A 196 9.11 -1.59 -6.95
N PHE A 197 7.84 -1.99 -7.15
CA PHE A 197 6.76 -1.64 -6.24
C PHE A 197 7.02 -2.17 -4.83
N PHE A 198 7.36 -3.45 -4.70
CA PHE A 198 7.66 -4.05 -3.39
C PHE A 198 8.88 -3.41 -2.71
N GLU A 199 9.95 -3.13 -3.46
CA GLU A 199 11.11 -2.38 -2.96
C GLU A 199 10.71 -0.99 -2.47
N THR A 200 9.82 -0.31 -3.19
CA THR A 200 9.31 1.02 -2.82
C THR A 200 8.49 0.96 -1.55
N VAL A 201 7.55 0.01 -1.41
CA VAL A 201 6.76 -0.17 -0.18
C VAL A 201 7.69 -0.37 1.03
N ILE A 202 8.70 -1.23 0.89
CA ILE A 202 9.70 -1.49 1.93
C ILE A 202 10.50 -0.23 2.27
N ALA A 203 10.87 0.58 1.28
CA ALA A 203 11.63 1.81 1.50
C ALA A 203 10.86 2.83 2.37
N TYR A 204 9.56 2.99 2.16
CA TYR A 204 8.70 3.82 3.02
C TYR A 204 8.47 3.19 4.41
N TYR A 205 8.24 1.87 4.48
CA TYR A 205 8.03 1.16 5.74
C TYR A 205 9.22 1.28 6.70
N LYS A 206 10.45 1.13 6.19
CA LYS A 206 11.67 1.10 7.03
C LYS A 206 11.95 2.40 7.79
N VAL A 207 11.37 3.53 7.37
CA VAL A 207 11.52 4.83 8.04
C VAL A 207 10.34 5.17 8.96
N LEU A 208 9.43 4.22 9.19
CA LEU A 208 8.20 4.36 9.97
C LEU A 208 8.14 3.32 11.12
N PRO A 209 9.03 3.40 12.13
CA PRO A 209 9.09 2.45 13.24
C PRO A 209 7.95 2.65 14.25
N THR A 210 6.71 2.37 13.85
CA THR A 210 5.48 2.57 14.65
C THR A 210 5.59 1.98 16.06
N TRP A 211 6.06 0.74 16.20
CA TRP A 211 6.28 0.12 17.51
C TRP A 211 7.27 0.92 18.37
N GLY A 212 8.36 1.40 17.75
CA GLY A 212 9.40 2.16 18.44
C GLY A 212 8.88 3.49 18.98
N TRP A 213 8.09 4.22 18.20
CA TRP A 213 7.47 5.48 18.63
C TRP A 213 6.46 5.28 19.76
N LEU A 214 5.59 4.27 19.66
CA LEU A 214 4.66 3.92 20.73
C LEU A 214 5.40 3.50 22.01
N SER A 215 6.40 2.62 21.88
CA SER A 215 7.18 2.12 23.01
C SER A 215 7.95 3.24 23.73
N ALA A 216 8.46 4.23 22.99
CA ALA A 216 9.11 5.42 23.56
C ALA A 216 8.14 6.29 24.39
N ALA A 217 6.84 6.26 24.07
CA ALA A 217 5.77 6.90 24.84
C ALA A 217 5.19 6.00 25.95
N ASN A 218 5.81 4.85 26.23
CA ASN A 218 5.31 3.82 27.16
C ASN A 218 3.97 3.19 26.73
N ILE A 219 3.65 3.23 25.43
CA ILE A 219 2.50 2.53 24.85
C ILE A 219 3.02 1.22 24.26
N ARG A 220 2.73 0.11 24.94
CA ARG A 220 3.17 -1.24 24.55
C ARG A 220 2.00 -2.20 24.46
N PRO A 221 2.13 -3.28 23.67
CA PRO A 221 1.14 -4.34 23.66
C PRO A 221 0.87 -4.82 25.10
N SER A 222 -0.41 -4.93 25.47
CA SER A 222 -0.85 -5.38 26.79
C SER A 222 -2.25 -5.98 26.74
N ASN A 223 -2.44 -7.08 27.45
CA ASN A 223 -3.76 -7.66 27.69
C ASN A 223 -4.47 -7.10 28.94
N THR A 224 -3.84 -6.16 29.65
CA THR A 224 -4.34 -5.62 30.93
C THR A 224 -4.41 -4.10 30.97
N THR A 225 -3.83 -3.40 29.99
CA THR A 225 -3.77 -1.94 29.93
C THR A 225 -4.34 -1.46 28.62
N SER A 226 -5.26 -0.49 28.71
CA SER A 226 -5.80 0.25 27.57
C SER A 226 -5.28 1.69 27.57
N TYR A 227 -5.43 2.35 26.42
CA TYR A 227 -4.89 3.68 26.14
C TYR A 227 -6.01 4.60 25.62
N SER A 228 -5.76 5.91 25.67
CA SER A 228 -6.62 6.87 24.97
C SER A 228 -6.14 7.03 23.53
N LEU A 229 -7.07 7.27 22.60
CA LEU A 229 -6.73 7.58 21.21
C LEU A 229 -5.78 8.79 21.11
N SER A 230 -5.96 9.80 21.96
CA SER A 230 -5.07 10.98 22.02
C SER A 230 -3.63 10.58 22.30
N ASP A 231 -3.38 9.69 23.25
CA ASP A 231 -2.02 9.30 23.65
C ASP A 231 -1.31 8.56 22.52
N VAL A 232 -2.03 7.66 21.84
CA VAL A 232 -1.53 6.92 20.66
C VAL A 232 -1.23 7.88 19.52
N GLN A 233 -2.16 8.79 19.22
CA GLN A 233 -2.03 9.73 18.12
C GLN A 233 -0.90 10.75 18.38
N ASP A 234 -0.74 11.23 19.61
CA ASP A 234 0.31 12.17 19.99
C ASP A 234 1.69 11.52 19.88
N ALA A 235 1.85 10.28 20.35
CA ALA A 235 3.11 9.53 20.24
C ALA A 235 3.54 9.34 18.78
N LEU A 236 2.60 8.96 17.92
CA LEU A 236 2.87 8.75 16.50
C LEU A 236 3.04 10.05 15.73
N THR A 237 2.31 11.10 16.08
CA THR A 237 2.49 12.45 15.51
C THR A 237 3.87 13.01 15.85
N LEU A 238 4.36 12.78 17.07
CA LEU A 238 5.70 13.19 17.47
C LEU A 238 6.79 12.47 16.66
N GLY A 239 6.64 11.17 16.43
CA GLY A 239 7.60 10.37 15.65
C GLY A 239 7.54 10.66 14.14
N TYR A 240 6.34 10.80 13.60
CA TYR A 240 6.12 11.03 12.18
C TYR A 240 6.33 12.50 11.78
N GLY A 241 5.96 13.46 12.63
CA GLY A 241 5.98 14.88 12.33
C GLY A 241 4.71 15.41 11.64
N ALA A 242 3.72 14.55 11.42
CA ALA A 242 2.37 14.89 10.98
C ALA A 242 1.37 13.93 11.64
N VAL A 243 0.07 14.23 11.63
CA VAL A 243 -0.95 13.37 12.23
C VAL A 243 -1.23 12.18 11.31
N PRO A 244 -0.92 10.92 11.70
CA PRO A 244 -1.29 9.75 10.90
C PRO A 244 -2.76 9.37 11.12
N PHE A 245 -3.29 8.50 10.27
CA PHE A 245 -4.57 7.84 10.54
C PHE A 245 -4.37 6.69 11.53
N ILE A 246 -5.22 6.59 12.55
CA ILE A 246 -5.23 5.47 13.51
C ILE A 246 -6.48 4.62 13.33
N GLY A 247 -6.29 3.39 12.87
CA GLY A 247 -7.36 2.42 12.66
C GLY A 247 -7.59 1.52 13.88
N CYS A 248 -8.85 1.36 14.26
CA CYS A 248 -9.25 0.33 15.22
C CYS A 248 -10.36 -0.58 14.70
N GLY A 249 -10.14 -1.87 14.88
CA GLY A 249 -11.11 -2.94 14.71
C GLY A 249 -11.80 -3.33 16.03
N GLY A 250 -12.29 -4.57 16.06
CA GLY A 250 -12.99 -5.15 17.20
C GLY A 250 -14.38 -4.55 17.47
N PRO A 251 -14.96 -4.85 18.65
CA PRO A 251 -16.26 -4.31 19.05
C PRO A 251 -16.23 -2.79 19.08
N LYS A 252 -17.36 -2.16 18.73
CA LYS A 252 -17.52 -0.72 18.93
C LYS A 252 -17.62 -0.43 20.42
N TYR A 253 -17.11 0.72 20.88
CA TYR A 253 -17.06 1.01 22.31
C TYR A 253 -18.45 0.94 22.97
N ASN A 254 -19.48 1.52 22.35
CA ASN A 254 -20.87 1.44 22.80
C ASN A 254 -21.49 0.03 22.86
N GLN A 255 -20.83 -0.97 22.27
CA GLN A 255 -21.22 -2.39 22.34
C GLN A 255 -20.48 -3.16 23.45
N THR A 256 -19.46 -2.54 24.07
CA THR A 256 -18.74 -3.14 25.20
C THR A 256 -19.49 -2.90 26.51
N GLU A 257 -19.19 -3.70 27.54
CA GLU A 257 -19.76 -3.49 28.88
C GLU A 257 -19.37 -2.11 29.44
N ALA A 258 -18.12 -1.68 29.22
CA ALA A 258 -17.60 -0.39 29.69
C ALA A 258 -18.24 0.82 28.97
N GLY A 259 -18.61 0.66 27.69
CA GLY A 259 -19.18 1.72 26.87
C GLY A 259 -20.70 1.68 26.74
N LYS A 260 -21.38 0.75 27.39
CA LYS A 260 -22.84 0.59 27.29
C LYS A 260 -23.57 1.90 27.61
N GLY A 261 -24.34 2.40 26.64
CA GLY A 261 -25.06 3.68 26.75
C GLY A 261 -24.28 4.90 26.26
N SER A 262 -23.01 4.75 25.86
CA SER A 262 -22.23 5.78 25.19
C SER A 262 -22.69 5.97 23.74
N LEU A 263 -22.48 7.18 23.20
CA LEU A 263 -22.62 7.47 21.76
C LEU A 263 -21.36 7.13 20.97
N ASP A 264 -20.27 6.74 21.64
CA ASP A 264 -19.00 6.42 21.01
C ASP A 264 -19.07 5.07 20.29
N ASN A 265 -19.08 5.13 18.96
CA ASN A 265 -19.19 3.99 18.05
C ASN A 265 -17.84 3.61 17.42
N GLY A 266 -16.72 4.12 17.93
CA GLY A 266 -15.39 3.79 17.42
C GLY A 266 -14.94 2.38 17.81
N GLY A 267 -14.05 1.80 17.00
CA GLY A 267 -13.43 0.50 17.29
C GLY A 267 -12.54 0.57 18.53
N THR A 268 -12.41 -0.55 19.23
CA THR A 268 -11.68 -0.60 20.51
C THR A 268 -10.31 -1.27 20.42
N GLN A 269 -9.97 -1.87 19.27
CA GLN A 269 -8.72 -2.62 19.13
C GLN A 269 -7.83 -1.98 18.08
N LEU A 270 -6.71 -1.40 18.50
CA LEU A 270 -5.72 -0.80 17.62
C LEU A 270 -5.15 -1.85 16.67
N ASN A 271 -5.30 -1.66 15.36
CA ASN A 271 -4.89 -2.64 14.37
C ASN A 271 -4.27 -2.03 13.09
N GLU A 272 -4.44 -0.74 12.82
CA GLU A 272 -3.87 -0.10 11.63
C GLU A 272 -3.31 1.29 11.92
N VAL A 273 -2.25 1.65 11.18
CA VAL A 273 -1.75 3.03 11.10
C VAL A 273 -1.43 3.36 9.65
N TRP A 274 -1.89 4.51 9.16
CA TRP A 274 -1.60 4.98 7.80
C TRP A 274 -0.86 6.33 7.82
N TYR A 275 0.26 6.38 7.12
CA TYR A 275 1.15 7.53 7.03
C TYR A 275 1.07 8.16 5.66
N TYR A 276 0.66 9.43 5.60
CA TYR A 276 0.33 10.11 4.35
C TYR A 276 1.49 10.98 3.84
N TYR A 277 1.74 10.92 2.54
CA TYR A 277 2.79 11.65 1.85
C TYR A 277 2.24 12.34 0.61
N HIS A 278 2.80 13.51 0.30
CA HIS A 278 3.04 13.88 -1.10
C HIS A 278 4.45 13.46 -1.48
N VAL A 279 4.75 13.24 -2.75
CA VAL A 279 6.05 12.74 -3.22
C VAL A 279 6.67 13.67 -4.24
N TYR A 280 7.99 13.82 -4.19
CA TYR A 280 8.75 14.58 -5.18
C TYR A 280 9.15 13.68 -6.35
N GLY A 281 8.53 13.90 -7.50
CA GLY A 281 8.70 13.07 -8.68
C GLY A 281 7.99 11.72 -8.51
N SER A 282 8.69 10.63 -8.79
CA SER A 282 8.15 9.28 -8.62
C SER A 282 8.27 8.77 -7.17
N PRO A 283 7.29 8.01 -6.64
CA PRO A 283 7.35 7.42 -5.30
C PRO A 283 8.60 6.56 -5.09
N GLN A 284 9.12 5.92 -6.14
CA GLN A 284 10.31 5.07 -6.11
C GLN A 284 11.58 5.79 -5.66
N ARG A 285 11.59 7.13 -5.70
CA ARG A 285 12.69 7.95 -5.18
C ARG A 285 12.75 7.98 -3.64
N ASN A 286 11.69 7.54 -2.96
CA ASN A 286 11.52 7.63 -1.51
C ASN A 286 11.76 9.05 -0.96
N GLN A 287 11.32 10.06 -1.72
CA GLN A 287 11.40 11.48 -1.34
C GLN A 287 9.99 12.00 -1.06
N GLY A 288 9.43 11.59 0.07
CA GLY A 288 8.11 11.98 0.51
C GLY A 288 8.12 13.23 1.42
N LEU A 289 7.21 14.16 1.15
CA LEU A 289 6.77 15.19 2.10
C LEU A 289 5.66 14.59 2.97
N ARG A 290 5.94 14.41 4.25
CA ARG A 290 4.96 13.94 5.24
C ARG A 290 3.84 14.96 5.40
N VAL A 291 2.60 14.51 5.30
CA VAL A 291 1.38 15.34 5.44
C VAL A 291 0.40 14.68 6.41
N PRO A 292 -0.51 15.44 7.05
CA PRO A 292 -1.47 14.87 7.97
C PRO A 292 -2.57 14.09 7.23
N ALA A 293 -3.16 13.09 7.89
CA ALA A 293 -4.20 12.24 7.31
C ALA A 293 -5.50 12.99 6.94
N ASP A 294 -5.75 14.14 7.56
CA ASP A 294 -6.89 15.01 7.26
C ASP A 294 -6.58 16.09 6.20
N ILE A 295 -5.43 16.04 5.52
CA ILE A 295 -5.06 17.00 4.46
C ILE A 295 -6.15 17.15 3.38
N ALA A 296 -6.89 16.07 3.12
CA ALA A 296 -7.99 16.02 2.16
C ALA A 296 -9.39 16.07 2.82
N GLY A 297 -9.48 16.42 4.11
CA GLY A 297 -10.74 16.48 4.87
C GLY A 297 -11.27 15.13 5.36
N GLY A 298 -10.44 14.09 5.33
CA GLY A 298 -10.77 12.75 5.85
C GLY A 298 -10.78 12.65 7.37
N SER A 299 -11.33 11.55 7.91
CA SER A 299 -11.20 11.24 9.34
C SER A 299 -9.76 10.82 9.65
N VAL A 300 -9.23 11.24 10.80
CA VAL A 300 -7.91 10.79 11.31
C VAL A 300 -7.98 9.49 12.10
N SER A 301 -9.17 8.94 12.35
CA SER A 301 -9.31 7.68 13.07
C SER A 301 -10.66 6.98 12.88
N SER A 302 -10.66 5.66 13.04
CA SER A 302 -11.86 4.82 13.22
C SER A 302 -12.05 4.33 14.67
N CYS A 303 -11.16 4.75 15.58
CA CYS A 303 -11.10 4.33 16.97
C CYS A 303 -12.12 5.04 17.86
N ALA A 304 -12.40 4.41 19.00
CA ALA A 304 -13.15 5.01 20.08
C ALA A 304 -12.44 6.26 20.62
N LYS A 305 -13.21 7.28 21.00
CA LYS A 305 -12.69 8.56 21.51
C LYS A 305 -12.73 8.64 23.03
N THR A 306 -13.47 7.74 23.67
CA THR A 306 -13.55 7.65 25.13
C THR A 306 -12.16 7.37 25.71
N PRO A 307 -11.70 8.13 26.72
CA PRO A 307 -10.40 7.89 27.35
C PRO A 307 -10.27 6.45 27.86
N GLY A 308 -9.13 5.82 27.60
CA GLY A 308 -8.87 4.43 27.98
C GLY A 308 -9.67 3.37 27.22
N ALA A 309 -10.27 3.70 26.07
CA ALA A 309 -11.05 2.74 25.28
C ALA A 309 -10.23 1.86 24.31
N ILE A 310 -8.96 2.19 24.08
CA ILE A 310 -8.13 1.58 23.03
C ILE A 310 -7.25 0.47 23.58
N TRP A 311 -7.47 -0.74 23.10
CA TRP A 311 -6.66 -1.90 23.38
C TRP A 311 -5.59 -2.06 22.32
N TYR A 312 -4.34 -2.10 22.76
CA TYR A 312 -3.20 -2.49 21.95
C TYR A 312 -2.76 -3.86 22.46
N TYR A 313 -3.28 -4.94 21.88
CA TYR A 313 -3.13 -6.28 22.45
C TYR A 313 -1.76 -6.91 22.19
N GLU A 314 -1.30 -7.73 23.13
CA GLU A 314 -0.19 -8.65 22.90
C GLU A 314 -0.55 -9.64 21.80
N ARG A 315 0.46 -10.12 21.08
CA ARG A 315 0.24 -11.20 20.12
C ARG A 315 -0.07 -12.50 20.85
N ALA A 316 -0.84 -13.36 20.18
CA ALA A 316 -1.21 -14.65 20.72
C ALA A 316 0.03 -15.54 20.90
N ALA A 317 -0.04 -16.43 21.88
CA ALA A 317 1.05 -17.35 22.17
C ALA A 317 1.36 -18.22 20.93
N GLY A 318 2.62 -18.20 20.50
CA GLY A 318 3.08 -18.94 19.32
C GLY A 318 2.83 -18.23 17.97
N SER A 319 2.31 -17.00 17.96
CA SER A 319 2.13 -16.21 16.75
C SER A 319 3.33 -15.32 16.40
N GLU A 320 4.37 -15.29 17.24
CA GLU A 320 5.59 -14.51 17.03
C GLU A 320 6.79 -15.40 16.73
N THR A 321 7.71 -14.89 15.91
CA THR A 321 9.05 -15.50 15.77
C THR A 321 9.85 -15.31 17.06
N ASP A 322 10.68 -16.30 17.39
CA ASP A 322 11.65 -16.22 18.50
C ASP A 322 12.65 -15.04 18.37
#